data_AF-A0A101HMB9-F1
#
_entry.id   AF-A0A101HMB9-F1
#
_cell.length_a   1.000
_cell.length_b   1.000
_cell.length_c   1.000
_cell.angle_alpha   90.00
_cell.angle_beta   90.00
_cell.angle_gamma   90.00
#
_symmetry.space_group_name_H-M   'P 1'
#
loop_
_entity.id
_entity.type
_entity.pdbx_description
1 polymer ?
#
loop_
_entity_poly.entity_id
_entity_poly.type
_entity_poly.pdbx_seq_one_letter_code
_entity_poly.pdbx_strand_id
1 'polypeptide(L)'
;MKLVLRLILLFAIMAGLIFGYYYLMRHFAISRDNQVSREQIQQWQQATTRSEPIVVVGKLIRENSLYYLNLGNEGKIQVQSTALSLSSYVDMQVEIVAEFKDDILQVYKIQELD
;
A
#
# COMPACT_ATOMS: atom_id res chain seq x y z
N MET A 1 38.77 1.94 -35.84
CA MET A 1 37.63 2.88 -35.83
C MET A 1 36.29 2.24 -35.48
N LYS A 2 35.84 1.17 -36.16
CA LYS A 2 34.55 0.48 -35.88
C LYS A 2 34.40 -0.09 -34.45
N LEU A 3 35.51 -0.52 -33.84
CA LEU A 3 35.53 -1.13 -32.50
C LEU A 3 35.34 -0.09 -31.39
N VAL A 4 35.95 1.09 -31.55
CA VAL A 4 35.84 2.23 -30.63
C VAL A 4 34.41 2.78 -30.61
N LEU A 5 33.77 2.89 -31.79
CA LEU A 5 32.38 3.33 -31.89
C LEU A 5 31.42 2.37 -31.16
N ARG A 6 31.63 1.05 -31.26
CA ARG A 6 30.82 0.04 -30.56
C ARG A 6 30.98 0.13 -29.04
N LEU A 7 32.18 0.40 -28.54
CA LEU A 7 32.43 0.60 -27.11
C LEU A 7 31.72 1.84 -26.56
N ILE A 8 31.74 2.95 -27.30
CA ILE A 8 31.03 4.19 -26.90
C ILE A 8 29.52 3.96 -26.87
N LEU A 9 28.98 3.26 -27.89
CA LEU A 9 27.55 2.93 -27.94
C LEU A 9 27.13 2.06 -26.75
N LEU A 10 27.96 1.07 -26.39
CA LEU A 10 27.72 0.19 -25.25
C LEU A 10 27.70 0.95 -23.93
N PHE A 11 28.60 1.91 -23.77
CA PHE A 11 28.65 2.78 -22.59
C PHE A 11 27.40 3.68 -22.48
N ALA A 12 26.95 4.24 -23.59
CA ALA A 12 25.73 5.05 -23.64
C ALA A 12 24.47 4.22 -23.29
N ILE A 13 24.40 2.97 -23.77
CA ILE A 13 23.31 2.05 -23.46
C ILE A 13 23.32 1.66 -21.97
N MET A 14 24.49 1.35 -21.41
CA MET A 14 24.61 1.05 -19.97
C MET A 14 24.22 2.25 -19.11
N ALA A 15 24.67 3.45 -19.45
CA ALA A 15 24.31 4.66 -18.72
C ALA A 15 22.78 4.93 -18.78
N GLY A 16 22.16 4.74 -19.94
CA GLY A 16 20.71 4.88 -20.10
C GLY A 16 19.91 3.84 -19.30
N LEU A 17 20.37 2.58 -19.28
CA LEU A 17 19.74 1.51 -18.49
C LEU A 17 19.85 1.77 -16.99
N ILE A 18 21.01 2.20 -16.50
CA ILE A 18 21.22 2.53 -15.09
C ILE A 18 20.34 3.71 -14.71
N PHE A 19 20.34 4.79 -15.49
CA PHE A 19 19.53 5.97 -15.18
C PHE A 19 18.02 5.67 -15.21
N GLY A 20 17.57 4.89 -16.20
CA GLY A 20 16.18 4.43 -16.28
C GLY A 20 15.78 3.56 -15.09
N TYR A 21 16.66 2.65 -14.67
CA TYR A 21 16.45 1.80 -13.49
C TYR A 21 16.33 2.64 -12.22
N TYR A 22 17.24 3.59 -11.98
CA TYR A 22 17.15 4.49 -10.83
C TYR A 22 15.90 5.39 -10.87
N TYR A 23 15.50 5.86 -12.04
CA TYR A 23 14.29 6.67 -12.19
C TYR A 23 13.02 5.87 -11.85
N LEU A 24 12.88 4.66 -12.39
CA LEU A 24 11.79 3.74 -12.08
C LEU A 24 11.79 3.39 -10.59
N MET A 25 12.93 3.01 -10.03
CA MET A 25 13.04 2.64 -8.62
C MET A 25 12.71 3.80 -7.70
N ARG A 26 13.08 5.04 -8.06
CA ARG A 26 12.71 6.25 -7.30
C ARG A 26 11.21 6.55 -7.43
N HIS A 27 10.61 6.37 -8.61
CA HIS A 27 9.17 6.55 -8.77
C HIS A 27 8.36 5.53 -7.97
N PHE A 28 8.79 4.26 -7.96
CA PHE A 28 8.16 3.21 -7.15
C PHE A 28 8.47 3.35 -5.65
N ALA A 29 9.63 3.90 -5.27
CA ALA A 29 9.94 4.21 -3.88
C ALA A 29 9.17 5.42 -3.34
N ILE A 30 8.80 6.38 -4.20
CA ILE A 30 7.86 7.45 -3.84
C ILE A 30 6.45 6.87 -3.66
N SER A 31 6.10 5.79 -4.36
CA SER A 31 4.87 5.02 -4.10
C SER A 31 4.93 4.12 -2.85
N ARG A 32 6.09 4.05 -2.17
CA ARG A 32 6.23 3.38 -0.86
C ARG A 32 5.72 4.24 0.29
N ASP A 33 5.56 5.54 0.08
CA ASP A 33 4.57 6.30 0.82
C ASP A 33 3.22 5.91 0.22
N ASN A 34 2.56 4.92 0.82
CA ASN A 34 1.17 4.58 0.54
C ASN A 34 0.28 5.79 0.86
N GLN A 35 0.26 6.79 -0.03
CA GLN A 35 -0.63 7.93 0.05
C GLN A 35 -1.97 7.50 -0.50
N VAL A 36 -2.79 6.93 0.38
CA VAL A 36 -4.16 6.51 0.07
C VAL A 36 -5.00 7.76 -0.19
N SER A 37 -5.24 8.12 -1.44
CA SER A 37 -6.04 9.31 -1.75
C SER A 37 -7.50 9.15 -1.33
N ARG A 38 -8.20 10.26 -1.04
CA ARG A 38 -9.66 10.25 -0.80
C ARG A 38 -10.45 9.55 -1.92
N GLU A 39 -10.01 9.69 -3.16
CA GLU A 39 -10.61 9.03 -4.31
C GLU A 39 -10.47 7.50 -4.22
N GLN A 40 -9.34 7.02 -3.71
CA GLN A 40 -9.09 5.59 -3.50
C GLN A 40 -9.98 5.02 -2.38
N ILE A 41 -10.22 5.78 -1.31
CA ILE A 41 -11.17 5.41 -0.25
C ILE A 41 -12.60 5.29 -0.81
N GLN A 42 -13.01 6.22 -1.68
CA GLN A 42 -14.32 6.15 -2.35
C GLN A 42 -14.43 4.95 -3.30
N GLN A 43 -13.37 4.64 -4.05
CA GLN A 43 -13.32 3.45 -4.90
C GLN A 43 -13.46 2.17 -4.08
N TRP A 44 -12.84 2.12 -2.90
CA TRP A 44 -12.97 0.99 -1.98
C TRP A 44 -14.40 0.81 -1.48
N GLN A 45 -15.06 1.89 -1.06
CA GLN A 45 -16.48 1.86 -0.66
C GLN A 45 -17.39 1.37 -1.80
N GLN A 46 -17.11 1.77 -3.04
CA GLN A 46 -17.86 1.31 -4.22
C GLN A 46 -17.61 -0.16 -4.57
N ALA A 47 -16.38 -0.63 -4.43
CA ALA A 47 -16.01 -2.03 -4.68
C ALA A 47 -16.70 -2.97 -3.67
N THR A 48 -16.70 -2.60 -2.39
CA THR A 48 -17.36 -3.39 -1.34
C THR A 48 -18.88 -3.38 -1.44
N THR A 49 -19.48 -2.32 -2.01
CA THR A 49 -20.92 -2.30 -2.35
C THR A 49 -21.28 -3.38 -3.38
N ARG A 50 -20.32 -3.87 -4.16
CA ARG A 50 -20.48 -4.99 -5.10
C ARG A 50 -20.12 -6.35 -4.48
N SER A 51 -19.96 -6.39 -3.15
CA SER A 51 -19.51 -7.56 -2.38
C SER A 51 -18.12 -8.07 -2.78
N GLU A 52 -17.28 -7.19 -3.34
CA GLU A 52 -15.88 -7.48 -3.60
C GLU A 52 -15.04 -7.04 -2.40
N PRO A 53 -14.32 -7.96 -1.72
CA PRO A 53 -13.42 -7.60 -0.64
C PRO A 53 -12.25 -6.78 -1.17
N ILE A 54 -11.84 -5.79 -0.41
CA ILE A 54 -10.71 -4.91 -0.72
C ILE A 54 -9.48 -5.33 0.06
N VAL A 55 -8.30 -5.08 -0.52
CA VAL A 55 -7.02 -5.25 0.15
C VAL A 55 -6.46 -3.87 0.48
N VAL A 56 -6.19 -3.63 1.76
CA VAL A 56 -5.72 -2.33 2.25
C VAL A 56 -4.47 -2.53 3.10
N VAL A 57 -3.47 -1.68 2.87
CA VAL A 57 -2.23 -1.69 3.64
C VAL A 57 -2.15 -0.45 4.50
N GLY A 58 -1.91 -0.61 5.81
CA GLY A 58 -1.81 0.49 6.75
C GLY A 58 -1.23 0.07 8.08
N LYS A 59 -1.00 1.04 8.97
CA LYS A 59 -0.54 0.75 10.33
C LYS A 59 -1.74 0.56 11.24
N LEU A 60 -1.84 -0.57 11.92
CA LEU A 60 -2.93 -0.79 12.87
C LEU A 60 -2.64 -0.04 14.18
N ILE A 61 -3.57 0.78 14.64
CA ILE A 61 -3.47 1.54 15.88
C ILE A 61 -4.70 1.29 16.76
N ARG A 62 -4.56 1.49 18.07
CA ARG A 62 -5.67 1.39 19.02
C ARG A 62 -5.87 2.72 19.72
N GLU A 63 -7.09 3.23 19.69
CA GLU A 63 -7.48 4.46 20.39
C GLU A 63 -8.83 4.27 21.05
N ASN A 64 -8.98 4.72 22.31
CA ASN A 64 -10.25 4.66 23.06
C ASN A 64 -10.93 3.28 23.01
N SER A 65 -10.14 2.20 23.10
CA SER A 65 -10.57 0.81 22.99
C SER A 65 -11.06 0.34 21.61
N LEU A 66 -11.02 1.20 20.60
CA LEU A 66 -11.34 0.86 19.20
C LEU A 66 -10.06 0.70 18.38
N TYR A 67 -10.13 -0.14 17.34
CA TYR A 67 -9.04 -0.35 16.40
C TYR A 67 -9.24 0.52 15.17
N TYR A 68 -8.15 1.09 14.69
CA TYR A 68 -8.13 1.89 13.47
C TYR A 68 -6.97 1.46 12.59
N LEU A 69 -7.19 1.47 11.28
CA LEU A 69 -6.12 1.39 10.30
C LEU A 69 -5.71 2.81 9.91
N ASN A 70 -4.49 3.18 10.28
CA ASN A 70 -3.88 4.43 9.88
C ASN A 70 -3.35 4.31 8.45
N LEU A 71 -3.86 5.19 7.58
CA LEU A 71 -3.55 5.25 6.15
C LEU A 71 -2.61 6.43 5.83
N GLY A 72 -1.91 6.96 6.83
CA GLY A 72 -1.00 8.10 6.69
C GLY A 72 -1.72 9.45 6.74
N ASN A 73 -1.44 10.33 5.78
CA ASN A 73 -1.92 11.72 5.78
C ASN A 73 -3.43 11.88 5.59
N GLU A 74 -4.11 10.81 5.15
CA GLU A 74 -5.52 10.83 4.79
C GLU A 74 -6.42 10.40 5.94
N GLY A 75 -5.80 10.03 7.06
CA GLY A 75 -6.44 9.78 8.34
C GLY A 75 -6.45 8.31 8.70
N LYS A 76 -7.41 7.96 9.55
CA LYS A 76 -7.57 6.62 10.11
C LYS A 76 -8.99 6.15 9.86
N ILE A 77 -9.15 4.88 9.52
CA ILE A 77 -10.45 4.27 9.32
C ILE A 77 -10.67 3.24 10.43
N GLN A 78 -11.85 3.23 11.02
CA GLN A 78 -12.17 2.26 12.06
C GLN A 78 -12.21 0.85 11.45
N VAL A 79 -11.57 -0.09 12.13
CA VAL A 79 -11.59 -1.51 11.75
C VAL A 79 -12.25 -2.33 12.84
N GLN A 80 -12.96 -3.37 12.42
CA GLN A 80 -13.53 -4.37 13.30
C GLN A 80 -13.25 -5.76 12.73
N SER A 81 -13.11 -6.73 13.62
CA SER A 81 -13.14 -8.14 13.24
C SER A 81 -13.93 -8.91 14.27
N THR A 82 -14.74 -9.85 13.79
CA THR A 82 -15.51 -10.78 14.63
C THR A 82 -14.75 -12.07 14.93
N ALA A 83 -13.76 -12.42 14.10
CA ALA A 83 -13.04 -13.69 14.16
C ALA A 83 -11.53 -13.55 14.43
N LEU A 84 -10.95 -12.38 14.19
CA LEU A 84 -9.50 -12.17 14.27
C LEU A 84 -9.12 -11.35 15.50
N SER A 85 -8.02 -11.75 16.14
CA SER A 85 -7.42 -11.01 17.24
C SER A 85 -6.60 -9.83 16.71
N LEU A 86 -7.24 -8.66 16.55
CA LEU A 86 -6.58 -7.43 16.10
C LEU A 86 -5.52 -6.90 17.08
N SER A 87 -5.61 -7.26 18.36
CA SER A 87 -4.67 -6.79 19.38
C SER A 87 -3.22 -7.22 19.12
N SER A 88 -3.02 -8.36 18.48
CA SER A 88 -1.68 -8.90 18.18
C SER A 88 -0.93 -8.10 17.11
N TYR A 89 -1.66 -7.27 16.35
CA TYR A 89 -1.14 -6.52 15.22
C TYR A 89 -1.04 -5.02 15.48
N VAL A 90 -1.35 -4.59 16.72
CA VAL A 90 -1.28 -3.17 17.09
C VAL A 90 0.15 -2.67 16.96
N ASP A 91 0.30 -1.48 16.40
CA ASP A 91 1.55 -0.83 16.04
C ASP A 91 2.36 -1.48 14.90
N MET A 92 1.83 -2.52 14.27
CA MET A 92 2.44 -3.18 13.11
C MET A 92 1.91 -2.60 11.79
N GLN A 93 2.75 -2.67 10.76
CA GLN A 93 2.31 -2.47 9.38
C GLN A 93 1.61 -3.75 8.92
N VAL A 94 0.37 -3.64 8.46
CA VAL A 94 -0.44 -4.78 8.09
C VAL A 94 -1.11 -4.61 6.73
N GLU A 95 -1.27 -5.74 6.05
CA GLU A 95 -2.19 -5.92 4.94
C GLU A 95 -3.48 -6.54 5.49
N ILE A 96 -4.61 -5.89 5.23
CA ILE A 96 -5.94 -6.40 5.60
C ILE A 96 -6.76 -6.69 4.35
N VAL A 97 -7.49 -7.80 4.37
CA VAL A 97 -8.58 -8.08 3.44
C VAL A 97 -9.88 -7.82 4.17
N ALA A 98 -10.67 -6.89 3.67
CA ALA A 98 -11.81 -6.35 4.41
C ALA A 98 -12.93 -5.88 3.48
N GLU A 99 -14.07 -5.53 4.08
CA GLU A 99 -15.21 -4.94 3.39
C GLU A 99 -15.73 -3.74 4.19
N PHE A 100 -16.16 -2.67 3.52
CA PHE A 100 -16.81 -1.57 4.19
C PHE A 100 -18.27 -1.93 4.50
N LYS A 101 -18.62 -1.82 5.78
CA LYS A 101 -19.98 -1.92 6.27
C LYS A 101 -20.24 -0.76 7.21
N ASP A 102 -21.17 0.12 6.84
CA ASP A 102 -21.54 1.32 7.62
C ASP A 102 -20.31 2.17 7.99
N ASP A 103 -19.44 2.46 7.01
CA ASP A 103 -18.16 3.19 7.16
C ASP A 103 -17.09 2.52 8.05
N ILE A 104 -17.31 1.27 8.47
CA ILE A 104 -16.36 0.46 9.24
C ILE A 104 -15.76 -0.61 8.33
N LEU A 105 -14.44 -0.76 8.37
CA LEU A 105 -13.71 -1.84 7.70
C LEU A 105 -13.86 -3.15 8.49
N GLN A 106 -14.68 -4.07 7.99
CA GLN A 106 -14.85 -5.41 8.53
C GLN A 106 -13.74 -6.32 7.99
N VAL A 107 -12.81 -6.72 8.86
CA VAL A 107 -11.60 -7.45 8.51
C VAL A 107 -11.84 -8.95 8.52
N TYR A 108 -11.61 -9.58 7.37
CA TYR A 108 -11.69 -11.03 7.15
C TYR A 108 -10.34 -11.72 7.22
N LYS A 109 -9.27 -11.02 6.84
CA LYS A 109 -7.89 -11.51 6.91
C LYS A 109 -6.96 -10.36 7.27
N ILE A 110 -5.95 -10.64 8.08
CA ILE A 110 -4.88 -9.71 8.43
C ILE A 110 -3.54 -10.43 8.31
N GLN A 111 -2.54 -9.74 7.76
CA GLN A 111 -1.18 -10.22 7.59
C GLN A 111 -0.21 -9.10 7.94
N GLU A 112 0.82 -9.43 8.72
CA GLU A 112 1.93 -8.53 9.02
C GLU A 112 2.82 -8.38 7.78
N LEU A 113 3.27 -7.15 7.54
CA LEU A 113 4.25 -6.81 6.53
C LEU A 113 5.56 -6.45 7.23
N ASP A 114 6.56 -7.32 7.12
CA ASP A 114 7.95 -7.13 7.58
C ASP A 114 8.69 -6.03 6.79
#